data_AF-A0A2V7HWT6-F1
#
_entry.id   AF-A0A2V7HWT6-F1
#
_cell.length_a   1.000
_cell.length_b   1.000
_cell.length_c   1.000
_cell.angle_alpha   90.00
_cell.angle_beta   90.00
_cell.angle_gamma   90.00
#
_symmetry.space_group_name_H-M   'P 1'
#
loop_
_entity.id
_entity.type
_entity.pdbx_description
1 polymer ?
#
loop_
_entity_poly.entity_id
_entity_poly.type
_entity_poly.pdbx_seq_one_letter_code
_entity_poly.pdbx_strand_id
1 'polypeptide(L)'
;MLWQAGYMPSHKHKTFLSNKPYLEPGTVNIMGQHGEIGRGYYAKRIRAAESSEPDYESRLIRHLMGGMPPFTRQDLQDLIRETIRTAYRQADRYDLVGLARLDFFYLYERTRRWASGSLSAQPGVVVAPFLNPDYIRAAFAYSGGGEANPFHRHIIAVHSPDWLHVPFAEDLKGKECPGQWADPSRAAEPGAPGRVTWRQPEGNRNYNSSLYWTTVGRPLIDDALARGGFWTDVFDPDLVEKQWPAAPDDVALLDLLPRVMER
;
A
#
# COMPACT_ATOMS: atom_id res chain seq x y z
N MET A 1 0.17 -14.40 -12.44
CA MET A 1 0.45 -13.12 -11.73
C MET A 1 0.48 -13.39 -10.23
N LEU A 2 1.61 -13.85 -9.70
CA LEU A 2 1.71 -14.36 -8.31
C LEU A 2 1.74 -13.27 -7.23
N TRP A 3 1.89 -11.99 -7.59
CA TRP A 3 2.01 -10.87 -6.65
C TRP A 3 1.18 -9.62 -7.04
N GLN A 4 0.22 -9.79 -7.96
CA GLN A 4 -0.59 -8.68 -8.50
C GLN A 4 -2.10 -8.81 -8.23
N ALA A 5 -2.50 -9.63 -7.26
CA ALA A 5 -3.85 -9.61 -6.75
C ALA A 5 -3.97 -8.45 -5.75
N GLY A 6 -4.71 -7.41 -6.13
CA GLY A 6 -5.19 -6.38 -5.21
C GLY A 6 -6.19 -6.99 -4.23
N TYR A 7 -5.72 -7.78 -3.27
CA TYR A 7 -6.53 -8.22 -2.15
C TYR A 7 -6.71 -7.03 -1.20
N MET A 8 -7.93 -6.52 -1.11
CA MET A 8 -8.31 -5.54 -0.11
C MET A 8 -8.86 -6.31 1.09
N PRO A 9 -8.21 -6.25 2.28
CA PRO A 9 -8.72 -6.89 3.46
C PRO A 9 -10.06 -6.22 3.83
N SER A 10 -11.16 -6.91 3.52
CA SER A 10 -12.53 -6.41 3.70
C SER A 10 -12.83 -6.01 5.15
N HIS A 11 -12.19 -6.66 6.13
CA HIS A 11 -12.28 -6.32 7.55
C HIS A 11 -11.59 -4.99 7.92
N LYS A 12 -10.66 -4.48 7.09
CA LYS A 12 -10.03 -3.16 7.27
C LYS A 12 -10.78 -2.05 6.52
N HIS A 13 -11.71 -2.42 5.63
CA HIS A 13 -12.53 -1.45 4.92
C HIS A 13 -13.81 -1.17 5.72
N LYS A 14 -14.29 0.07 5.65
CA LYS A 14 -15.43 0.60 6.45
C LYS A 14 -16.76 -0.16 6.25
N THR A 15 -16.78 -1.15 5.36
CA THR A 15 -17.91 -2.03 5.06
C THR A 15 -18.23 -3.06 6.14
N PHE A 16 -17.28 -3.44 7.02
CA PHE A 16 -17.65 -4.28 8.18
C PHE A 16 -18.62 -3.56 9.13
N LEU A 17 -18.55 -2.23 9.20
CA LEU A 17 -19.42 -1.42 10.07
C LEU A 17 -20.83 -1.24 9.53
N SER A 18 -21.11 -1.59 8.26
CA SER A 18 -22.44 -1.40 7.69
C SER A 18 -23.41 -2.56 7.97
N ASN A 19 -22.93 -3.71 8.47
CA ASN A 19 -23.73 -4.91 8.73
C ASN A 19 -24.69 -5.28 7.57
N LYS A 20 -24.32 -4.95 6.33
CA LYS A 20 -25.12 -5.23 5.15
C LYS A 20 -24.55 -6.47 4.44
N PRO A 21 -25.37 -7.50 4.18
CA PRO A 21 -24.92 -8.74 3.53
C PRO A 21 -24.67 -8.58 2.03
N TYR A 22 -25.03 -7.44 1.46
CA TYR A 22 -24.79 -7.09 0.07
C TYR A 22 -24.49 -5.60 -0.08
N LEU A 23 -23.78 -5.33 -1.15
CA LEU A 23 -23.47 -4.03 -1.70
C LEU A 23 -24.74 -3.49 -2.40
N GLU A 24 -25.44 -2.51 -1.81
CA GLU A 24 -26.68 -1.96 -2.38
C GLU A 24 -26.43 -1.36 -3.78
N PRO A 25 -27.16 -1.80 -4.82
CA PRO A 25 -27.09 -1.14 -6.12
C PRO A 25 -27.65 0.28 -6.04
N GLY A 26 -27.03 1.23 -6.75
CA GLY A 26 -27.50 2.61 -6.86
C GLY A 26 -26.83 3.63 -5.94
N THR A 27 -25.84 3.24 -5.13
CA THR A 27 -25.06 4.20 -4.35
C THR A 27 -24.11 4.99 -5.25
N VAL A 28 -24.20 6.33 -5.22
CA VAL A 28 -23.16 7.21 -5.75
C VAL A 28 -22.11 7.38 -4.66
N ASN A 29 -20.88 7.02 -4.97
CA ASN A 29 -19.74 7.10 -4.07
C ASN A 29 -18.83 8.24 -4.52
N ILE A 30 -18.77 9.32 -3.73
CA ILE A 30 -17.86 10.45 -4.00
C ILE A 30 -16.61 10.24 -3.17
N MET A 31 -15.46 10.13 -3.84
CA MET A 31 -14.20 9.76 -3.19
C MET A 31 -13.10 10.74 -3.53
N GLY A 32 -12.20 10.98 -2.57
CA GLY A 32 -10.92 11.65 -2.82
C GLY A 32 -9.86 10.75 -3.48
N GLN A 33 -10.24 9.55 -3.95
CA GLN A 33 -9.33 8.66 -4.68
C GLN A 33 -8.75 9.40 -5.88
N HIS A 34 -7.45 9.17 -6.15
CA HIS A 34 -6.68 9.88 -7.16
C HIS A 34 -6.32 11.34 -6.81
N GLY A 35 -6.72 11.87 -5.64
CA GLY A 35 -6.16 13.11 -5.10
C GLY A 35 -4.67 12.99 -4.79
N GLU A 36 -4.19 11.77 -4.55
CA GLU A 36 -2.78 11.39 -4.45
C GLU A 36 -2.04 11.29 -5.79
N ILE A 37 -2.69 11.60 -6.93
CA ILE A 37 -1.97 11.80 -8.19
C ILE A 37 -1.15 13.08 -8.02
N GLY A 38 0.11 12.89 -7.62
CA GLY A 38 1.11 13.92 -7.45
C GLY A 38 2.48 13.38 -7.81
N ARG A 39 3.36 14.27 -8.28
CA ARG A 39 4.73 13.89 -8.65
C ARG A 39 5.53 13.41 -7.44
N GLY A 40 6.51 12.56 -7.69
CA GLY A 40 7.55 12.24 -6.73
C GLY A 40 7.14 11.27 -5.63
N TYR A 41 6.03 10.54 -5.75
CA TYR A 41 5.61 9.54 -4.76
C TYR A 41 6.74 8.53 -4.46
N TYR A 42 7.33 7.96 -5.51
CA TYR A 42 8.47 7.05 -5.37
C TYR A 42 9.77 7.80 -5.18
N ALA A 43 9.94 8.98 -5.79
CA ALA A 43 11.12 9.83 -5.59
C ALA A 43 11.38 10.11 -4.09
N LYS A 44 10.33 10.45 -3.33
CA LYS A 44 10.41 10.64 -1.87
C LYS A 44 10.80 9.35 -1.13
N ARG A 45 10.22 8.21 -1.52
CA ARG A 45 10.43 6.91 -0.84
C ARG A 45 11.80 6.28 -1.10
N ILE A 46 12.35 6.51 -2.29
CA ILE A 46 13.68 6.05 -2.65
C ILE A 46 14.77 7.08 -2.35
N ARG A 47 14.38 8.24 -1.81
CA ARG A 47 15.25 9.41 -1.58
C ARG A 47 16.02 9.80 -2.83
N ALA A 48 15.30 10.01 -3.93
CA ALA A 48 15.85 10.35 -5.24
C ALA A 48 16.69 11.63 -5.24
N ALA A 49 16.42 12.56 -4.32
CA ALA A 49 17.23 13.76 -4.12
C ALA A 49 18.63 13.47 -3.54
N GLU A 50 18.82 12.29 -2.92
CA GLU A 50 20.09 11.83 -2.34
C GLU A 50 20.79 10.81 -3.26
N SER A 51 20.41 10.72 -4.54
CA SER A 51 20.96 9.73 -5.45
C SER A 51 21.01 10.18 -6.90
N SER A 52 21.81 9.46 -7.68
CA SER A 52 21.86 9.65 -9.13
C SER A 52 20.65 8.98 -9.80
N GLU A 53 20.26 9.49 -10.97
CA GLU A 53 19.20 8.89 -11.79
C GLU A 53 19.45 7.41 -12.13
N PRO A 54 20.68 6.97 -12.49
CA PRO A 54 20.97 5.55 -12.70
C PRO A 54 20.61 4.65 -11.50
N ASP A 55 20.61 5.19 -10.28
CA ASP A 55 20.26 4.42 -9.07
C ASP A 55 18.76 4.29 -8.84
N TYR A 56 17.92 5.05 -9.55
CA TYR A 56 16.48 5.09 -9.29
C TYR A 56 15.81 3.73 -9.48
N GLU A 57 16.18 2.98 -10.53
CA GLU A 57 15.65 1.63 -10.79
C GLU A 57 15.97 0.69 -9.63
N SER A 58 17.24 0.61 -9.23
CA SER A 58 17.69 -0.33 -8.19
C SER A 58 17.09 0.00 -6.82
N ARG A 59 16.97 1.29 -6.49
CA ARG A 59 16.34 1.75 -5.25
C ARG A 59 14.84 1.53 -5.26
N LEU A 60 14.16 1.72 -6.40
CA LEU A 60 12.74 1.41 -6.55
C LEU A 60 12.48 -0.09 -6.35
N ILE A 61 13.26 -0.96 -7.02
CA ILE A 61 13.17 -2.41 -6.85
C ILE A 61 13.37 -2.76 -5.38
N ARG A 62 14.43 -2.26 -4.74
CA ARG A 62 14.69 -2.50 -3.31
C ARG A 62 13.50 -2.06 -2.44
N HIS A 63 12.96 -0.88 -2.70
CA HIS A 63 11.82 -0.35 -1.94
C HIS A 63 10.58 -1.24 -2.06
N LEU A 64 10.24 -1.67 -3.27
CA LEU A 64 9.06 -2.51 -3.54
C LEU A 64 9.24 -3.94 -3.02
N MET A 65 10.45 -4.49 -3.16
CA MET A 65 10.81 -5.81 -2.63
C MET A 65 10.88 -5.83 -1.10
N GLY A 66 11.04 -4.68 -0.45
CA GLY A 66 11.12 -4.58 1.01
C GLY A 66 9.83 -4.94 1.76
N GLY A 67 8.75 -5.27 1.06
CA GLY A 67 7.51 -5.81 1.62
C GLY A 67 7.23 -7.27 1.25
N MET A 68 8.18 -7.98 0.61
CA MET A 68 8.03 -9.38 0.21
C MET A 68 8.45 -10.34 1.35
N PRO A 69 7.62 -11.31 1.76
CA PRO A 69 7.93 -12.24 2.84
C PRO A 69 9.31 -12.88 2.68
N PRO A 70 10.09 -12.99 3.78
CA PRO A 70 11.48 -13.46 3.72
C PRO A 70 11.60 -14.92 3.28
N PHE A 71 10.52 -15.69 3.41
CA PHE A 71 10.40 -17.09 3.01
C PHE A 71 9.88 -17.27 1.57
N THR A 72 9.80 -16.20 0.77
CA THR A 72 9.47 -16.30 -0.67
C THR A 72 10.58 -17.02 -1.42
N ARG A 73 10.23 -18.01 -2.25
CA ARG A 73 11.22 -18.78 -3.01
C ARG A 73 12.06 -17.89 -3.93
N GLN A 74 13.34 -18.22 -4.05
CA GLN A 74 14.34 -17.37 -4.71
C GLN A 74 14.02 -17.08 -6.18
N ASP A 75 13.58 -18.09 -6.92
CA ASP A 75 13.15 -17.99 -8.31
C ASP A 75 12.00 -16.99 -8.49
N LEU A 76 11.03 -16.98 -7.57
CA LEU A 76 9.95 -16.00 -7.57
C LEU A 76 10.43 -14.61 -7.18
N GLN A 77 11.37 -14.48 -6.24
CA GLN A 77 11.98 -13.18 -5.95
C GLN A 77 12.62 -12.58 -7.20
N ASP A 78 13.34 -13.40 -7.97
CA ASP A 78 14.03 -12.97 -9.19
C ASP A 78 13.04 -12.63 -10.31
N LEU A 79 11.99 -13.44 -10.49
CA LEU A 79 10.89 -13.15 -11.40
C LEU A 79 10.20 -11.81 -11.07
N ILE A 80 9.95 -11.53 -9.78
CA ILE A 80 9.31 -10.30 -9.34
C ILE A 80 10.24 -9.10 -9.58
N ARG A 81 11.54 -9.21 -9.27
CA ARG A 81 12.54 -8.17 -9.57
C ARG A 81 12.55 -7.82 -11.05
N GLU A 82 12.55 -8.84 -11.91
CA GLU A 82 12.54 -8.63 -13.36
C GLU A 82 11.21 -8.04 -13.85
N THR A 83 10.09 -8.44 -13.26
CA THR A 83 8.78 -7.86 -13.56
C THR A 83 8.74 -6.38 -13.22
N ILE A 84 9.23 -5.98 -12.04
CA ILE A 84 9.31 -4.58 -11.62
C ILE A 84 10.21 -3.78 -12.56
N ARG A 85 11.39 -4.34 -12.89
CA ARG A 85 12.34 -3.74 -13.83
C ARG A 85 11.69 -3.51 -15.20
N THR A 86 11.06 -4.54 -15.76
CA THR A 86 10.38 -4.47 -17.05
C THR A 86 9.29 -3.39 -17.03
N ALA A 87 8.48 -3.33 -15.97
CA ALA A 87 7.45 -2.30 -15.81
C ALA A 87 8.03 -0.89 -15.70
N TYR A 88 9.10 -0.69 -14.92
CA TYR A 88 9.85 0.57 -14.85
C TYR A 88 10.42 0.99 -16.21
N ARG A 89 10.82 0.01 -17.02
CA ARG A 89 11.40 0.27 -18.34
C ARG A 89 10.40 0.59 -19.44
N GLN A 90 9.11 0.34 -19.24
CA GLN A 90 8.08 0.72 -20.23
C GLN A 90 8.05 2.22 -20.54
N ALA A 91 8.53 3.05 -19.61
CA ALA A 91 8.68 4.49 -19.78
C ALA A 91 9.61 4.87 -20.96
N ASP A 92 10.54 3.98 -21.35
CA ASP A 92 11.45 4.21 -22.49
C ASP A 92 10.67 4.39 -23.81
N ARG A 93 9.47 3.78 -23.93
CA ARG A 93 8.62 3.93 -25.12
C ARG A 93 8.09 5.35 -25.33
N TYR A 94 8.21 6.18 -24.30
CA TYR A 94 7.72 7.55 -24.26
C TYR A 94 8.86 8.55 -24.04
N ASP A 95 10.12 8.12 -24.19
CA ASP A 95 11.33 8.93 -23.99
C ASP A 95 11.39 9.59 -22.60
N LEU A 96 10.81 8.94 -21.57
CA LEU A 96 10.75 9.47 -20.21
C LEU A 96 12.00 9.08 -19.41
N VAL A 97 12.66 10.08 -18.84
CA VAL A 97 13.89 9.94 -18.04
C VAL A 97 13.73 10.48 -16.62
N GLY A 98 14.69 10.17 -15.75
CA GLY A 98 14.79 10.71 -14.39
C GLY A 98 13.52 10.56 -13.55
N LEU A 99 13.08 11.66 -12.95
CA LEU A 99 11.88 11.68 -12.10
C LEU A 99 10.60 11.38 -12.89
N ALA A 100 10.52 11.76 -14.17
CA ALA A 100 9.34 11.50 -15.00
C ALA A 100 9.11 10.00 -15.18
N ARG A 101 10.19 9.20 -15.19
CA ARG A 101 10.12 7.75 -15.23
C ARG A 101 9.51 7.15 -13.97
N LEU A 102 9.85 7.68 -12.80
CA LEU A 102 9.25 7.27 -11.52
C LEU A 102 7.77 7.66 -11.44
N ASP A 103 7.42 8.84 -11.95
CA ASP A 103 6.03 9.30 -12.02
C ASP A 103 5.21 8.43 -13.00
N PHE A 104 5.79 8.06 -14.15
CA PHE A 104 5.19 7.12 -15.09
C PHE A 104 4.94 5.76 -14.44
N PHE A 105 5.95 5.18 -13.78
CA PHE A 105 5.80 3.90 -13.09
C PHE A 105 4.71 3.95 -12.02
N TYR A 106 4.65 5.04 -11.25
CA TYR A 106 3.57 5.27 -10.30
C TYR A 106 2.20 5.25 -10.99
N LEU A 107 2.01 6.07 -12.02
CA LEU A 107 0.74 6.12 -12.72
C LEU A 107 0.39 4.76 -13.32
N TYR A 108 1.31 4.16 -14.08
CA TYR A 108 1.06 2.94 -14.83
C TYR A 108 0.79 1.73 -13.93
N GLU A 109 1.60 1.48 -12.91
CA GLU A 109 1.45 0.28 -12.08
C GLU A 109 0.54 0.49 -10.87
N ARG A 110 0.62 1.66 -10.20
CA ARG A 110 -0.20 1.90 -9.02
C ARG A 110 -1.65 2.16 -9.39
N THR A 111 -1.94 3.02 -10.37
CA THR A 111 -3.35 3.28 -10.72
C THR A 111 -3.99 2.02 -11.27
N ARG A 112 -3.28 1.22 -12.09
CA ARG A 112 -3.76 -0.09 -12.57
C ARG A 112 -4.10 -1.03 -11.41
N ARG A 113 -3.20 -1.17 -10.41
CA ARG A 113 -3.42 -2.03 -9.23
C ARG A 113 -4.58 -1.55 -8.35
N TRP A 114 -4.67 -0.24 -8.12
CA TRP A 114 -5.73 0.32 -7.27
C TRP A 114 -7.08 0.31 -7.96
N ALA A 115 -7.14 0.59 -9.26
CA ALA A 115 -8.36 0.54 -10.05
C ALA A 115 -8.90 -0.91 -10.12
N SER A 116 -8.05 -1.90 -10.39
CA SER A 116 -8.50 -3.30 -10.49
C SER A 116 -9.04 -3.87 -9.17
N GLY A 117 -8.43 -3.49 -8.04
CA GLY A 117 -8.86 -3.93 -6.71
C GLY A 117 -10.00 -3.10 -6.10
N SER A 118 -10.09 -1.80 -6.40
CA SER A 118 -11.10 -0.91 -5.79
C SER A 118 -12.41 -0.92 -6.56
N LEU A 119 -12.38 -0.98 -7.89
CA LEU A 119 -13.60 -0.97 -8.71
C LEU A 119 -14.43 -2.24 -8.52
N SER A 120 -13.79 -3.39 -8.30
CA SER A 120 -14.49 -4.65 -8.02
C SER A 120 -15.18 -4.67 -6.64
N ALA A 121 -14.75 -3.81 -5.72
CA ALA A 121 -15.28 -3.71 -4.36
C ALA A 121 -16.32 -2.58 -4.17
N GLN A 122 -16.60 -1.79 -5.22
CA GLN A 122 -17.48 -0.63 -5.15
C GLN A 122 -18.70 -0.83 -6.05
N PRO A 123 -19.87 -1.18 -5.49
CA PRO A 123 -21.09 -1.25 -6.27
C PRO A 123 -21.57 0.17 -6.61
N GLY A 124 -21.99 0.39 -7.85
CA GLY A 124 -22.58 1.67 -8.26
C GLY A 124 -21.59 2.66 -8.89
N VAL A 125 -21.97 3.94 -8.88
CA VAL A 125 -21.26 5.00 -9.61
C VAL A 125 -20.20 5.64 -8.71
N VAL A 126 -18.95 5.62 -9.16
CA VAL A 126 -17.83 6.27 -8.47
C VAL A 126 -17.58 7.63 -9.12
N VAL A 127 -17.63 8.68 -8.31
CA VAL A 127 -17.21 10.03 -8.70
C VAL A 127 -15.87 10.31 -8.03
N ALA A 128 -14.82 10.41 -8.85
CA ALA A 128 -13.46 10.76 -8.42
C ALA A 128 -13.07 12.13 -9.01
N PRO A 129 -13.35 13.25 -8.32
CA PRO A 129 -13.19 14.60 -8.87
C PRO A 129 -11.76 14.93 -9.31
N PHE A 130 -10.77 14.29 -8.69
CA PHE A 130 -9.34 14.48 -8.99
C PHE A 130 -8.82 13.61 -10.13
N LEU A 131 -9.60 12.62 -10.58
CA LEU A 131 -9.30 11.86 -11.80
C LEU A 131 -9.79 12.62 -13.04
N ASN A 132 -9.37 13.89 -13.16
CA ASN A 132 -9.67 14.74 -14.32
C ASN A 132 -8.36 15.13 -15.04
N PRO A 133 -8.34 15.20 -16.39
CA PRO A 133 -7.13 15.49 -17.14
C PRO A 133 -6.43 16.81 -16.78
N ASP A 134 -7.18 17.86 -16.46
CA ASP A 134 -6.64 19.18 -16.14
C ASP A 134 -6.04 19.23 -14.74
N TYR A 135 -6.62 18.52 -13.76
CA TYR A 135 -5.99 18.31 -12.45
C TYR A 135 -4.68 17.54 -12.60
N ILE A 136 -4.66 16.47 -13.39
CA ILE A 136 -3.45 15.68 -13.65
C ILE A 136 -2.39 16.54 -14.33
N ARG A 137 -2.76 17.32 -15.36
CA ARG A 137 -1.84 18.26 -16.02
C ARG A 137 -1.29 19.29 -15.04
N ALA A 138 -2.14 19.89 -14.22
CA ALA A 138 -1.73 20.86 -13.21
C ALA A 138 -0.77 20.22 -12.20
N ALA A 139 -1.07 19.03 -11.70
CA ALA A 139 -0.22 18.28 -10.77
C ALA A 139 1.17 17.98 -11.35
N PHE A 140 1.25 17.66 -12.65
CA PHE A 140 2.51 17.39 -13.32
C PHE A 140 3.26 18.67 -13.76
N ALA A 141 2.55 19.75 -14.06
CA ALA A 141 3.12 21.05 -14.39
C ALA A 141 3.62 21.82 -13.15
N TYR A 142 3.12 21.47 -11.97
CA TYR A 142 3.51 22.14 -10.72
C TYR A 142 4.97 21.84 -10.38
N SER A 143 5.78 22.89 -10.49
CA SER A 143 7.20 22.93 -10.16
C SER A 143 7.47 23.42 -8.73
N GLY A 144 6.42 23.72 -7.96
CA GLY A 144 6.52 24.38 -6.66
C GLY A 144 7.19 23.55 -5.58
N GLY A 145 8.05 24.21 -4.82
CA GLY A 145 8.93 23.64 -3.81
C GLY A 145 8.28 23.52 -2.43
N GLY A 146 8.51 22.38 -1.78
CA GLY A 146 8.41 22.18 -0.33
C GLY A 146 7.01 22.26 0.31
N GLU A 147 6.04 22.91 -0.32
CA GLU A 147 4.70 23.08 0.22
C GLU A 147 3.91 21.76 0.17
N ALA A 148 3.40 21.32 1.32
CA ALA A 148 2.54 20.16 1.40
C ALA A 148 1.12 20.51 0.94
N ASN A 149 0.57 19.67 0.06
CA ASN A 149 -0.81 19.73 -0.44
C ASN A 149 -1.22 21.07 -1.12
N PRO A 150 -0.42 21.62 -2.04
CA PRO A 150 -0.65 22.96 -2.62
C PRO A 150 -1.99 23.06 -3.38
N PHE A 151 -2.39 22.01 -4.10
CA PHE A 151 -3.68 21.98 -4.79
C PHE A 151 -4.86 21.97 -3.84
N HIS A 152 -4.80 21.16 -2.78
CA HIS A 152 -5.87 21.10 -1.79
C HIS A 152 -6.01 22.43 -1.07
N ARG A 153 -4.88 23.07 -0.72
CA ARG A 153 -4.86 24.43 -0.15
C ARG A 153 -5.49 25.44 -1.08
N HIS A 154 -5.14 25.42 -2.37
CA HIS A 154 -5.73 26.33 -3.35
C HIS A 154 -7.24 26.10 -3.53
N ILE A 155 -7.68 24.85 -3.63
CA ILE A 155 -9.11 24.50 -3.76
C ILE A 155 -9.90 24.98 -2.53
N ILE A 156 -9.35 24.80 -1.32
CA ILE A 156 -9.95 25.33 -0.09
C ILE A 156 -10.00 26.86 -0.15
N ALA A 157 -8.91 27.52 -0.53
CA ALA A 157 -8.85 28.98 -0.63
C ALA A 157 -9.94 29.56 -1.54
N VAL A 158 -10.20 28.90 -2.67
CA VAL A 158 -11.14 29.38 -3.69
C VAL A 158 -12.58 29.03 -3.35
N HIS A 159 -12.85 27.82 -2.88
CA HIS A 159 -14.22 27.30 -2.75
C HIS A 159 -14.74 27.25 -1.31
N SER A 160 -13.85 27.24 -0.32
CA SER A 160 -14.18 27.15 1.11
C SER A 160 -13.24 28.05 1.93
N PRO A 161 -13.18 29.36 1.67
CA PRO A 161 -12.20 30.26 2.29
C PRO A 161 -12.27 30.26 3.82
N ASP A 162 -13.45 30.02 4.39
CA ASP A 162 -13.64 29.89 5.84
C ASP A 162 -12.83 28.73 6.45
N TRP A 163 -12.37 27.76 5.64
CA TRP A 163 -11.57 26.61 6.08
C TRP A 163 -10.07 26.81 5.90
N LEU A 164 -9.61 27.95 5.40
CA LEU A 164 -8.18 28.24 5.16
C LEU A 164 -7.30 28.10 6.41
N HIS A 165 -7.87 28.32 7.58
CA HIS A 165 -7.17 28.26 8.87
C HIS A 165 -7.12 26.84 9.47
N VAL A 166 -7.84 25.87 8.89
CA VAL A 166 -7.84 24.49 9.36
C VAL A 166 -6.55 23.81 8.89
N PRO A 167 -5.67 23.38 9.81
CA PRO A 167 -4.41 22.74 9.43
C PRO A 167 -4.65 21.36 8.84
N PHE A 168 -3.85 20.96 7.84
CA PHE A 168 -3.83 19.57 7.39
C PHE A 168 -3.26 18.68 8.49
N ALA A 169 -3.70 17.43 8.56
CA ALA A 169 -3.17 16.45 9.52
C ALA A 169 -1.63 16.30 9.42
N GLU A 170 -1.07 16.48 8.23
CA GLU A 170 0.38 16.45 8.00
C GLU A 170 1.11 17.68 8.57
N ASP A 171 0.45 18.84 8.65
CA ASP A 171 1.00 20.06 9.26
C ASP A 171 1.11 19.95 10.78
N LEU A 172 0.29 19.08 11.36
CA LEU A 172 0.26 18.79 12.80
C LEU A 172 1.29 17.72 13.21
N LYS A 173 1.81 16.94 12.26
CA LYS A 173 2.84 15.93 12.56
C LYS A 173 4.13 16.63 13.00
N GLY A 174 4.46 16.50 14.29
CA GLY A 174 5.69 17.06 14.90
C GLY A 174 5.52 18.39 15.63
N LYS A 175 4.33 18.98 15.64
CA LYS A 175 3.98 20.07 16.57
C LYS A 175 3.24 19.45 17.74
N GLU A 176 3.76 19.64 18.95
CA GLU A 176 3.01 19.31 20.17
C GLU A 176 1.71 20.11 20.13
N CYS A 177 0.59 19.44 19.83
CA CYS A 177 -0.72 20.04 20.06
C CYS A 177 -0.95 20.08 21.58
N PRO A 178 -1.10 21.26 22.20
CA PRO A 178 -1.52 21.35 23.58
C PRO A 178 -3.02 21.04 23.62
N GLY A 179 -3.36 19.75 23.68
CA GLY A 179 -4.75 19.29 23.73
C GLY A 179 -4.97 17.95 23.02
N GLN A 180 -4.85 16.86 23.77
CA GLN A 180 -5.66 15.64 23.66
C GLN A 180 -6.03 15.10 22.26
N TRP A 181 -5.06 14.97 21.36
CA TRP A 181 -5.10 13.88 20.40
C TRP A 181 -3.92 12.98 20.74
N ALA A 182 -4.19 11.96 21.55
CA ALA A 182 -3.20 10.95 21.87
C ALA A 182 -2.68 10.35 20.57
N ASP A 183 -1.41 10.61 20.26
CA ASP A 183 -0.71 9.96 19.16
C ASP A 183 -0.81 8.43 19.38
N PRO A 184 -1.56 7.68 18.54
CA PRO A 184 -1.76 6.26 18.74
C PRO A 184 -0.46 5.45 18.54
N SER A 185 0.60 6.07 18.02
CA SER A 185 1.80 5.40 17.53
C SER A 185 3.01 5.44 18.46
N ARG A 186 2.95 6.13 19.60
CA ARG A 186 4.07 6.20 20.56
C ARG A 186 3.88 5.26 21.76
N ALA A 187 4.19 3.99 21.53
CA ALA A 187 4.67 3.07 22.57
C ALA A 187 5.49 1.97 21.88
N ALA A 188 6.73 2.28 21.52
CA ALA A 188 7.70 1.23 21.23
C ALA A 188 8.32 0.83 22.58
N GLU A 189 7.96 -0.34 23.10
CA GLU A 189 8.82 -0.99 24.10
C GLU A 189 10.10 -1.47 23.40
N PRO A 190 11.28 -1.38 24.06
CA PRO A 190 12.52 -1.86 23.47
C PRO A 190 12.42 -3.37 23.23
N GLY A 191 12.50 -3.80 21.97
CA GLY A 191 12.55 -5.21 21.62
C GLY A 191 13.77 -5.88 22.26
N ALA A 192 13.56 -7.05 22.87
CA ALA A 192 14.63 -7.90 23.38
C ALA A 192 15.70 -8.17 22.30
N PRO A 193 17.00 -8.20 22.65
CA PRO A 193 18.07 -8.38 21.68
C PRO A 193 17.99 -9.77 21.03
N GLY A 194 17.87 -9.81 19.70
CA GLY A 194 17.93 -11.06 18.91
C GLY A 194 16.76 -11.35 17.97
N ARG A 195 15.68 -10.55 17.96
CA ARG A 195 14.61 -10.72 16.95
C ARG A 195 14.94 -9.94 15.68
N VAL A 196 15.11 -10.65 14.57
CA VAL A 196 15.16 -10.08 13.21
C VAL A 196 13.81 -9.39 12.95
N THR A 197 13.78 -8.06 13.01
CA THR A 197 12.57 -7.25 12.87
C THR A 197 12.19 -7.08 11.41
N TRP A 198 11.57 -8.10 10.83
CA TRP A 198 10.93 -7.95 9.53
C TRP A 198 9.47 -7.51 9.75
N ARG A 199 9.32 -6.20 10.02
CA ARG A 199 8.06 -5.46 10.28
C ARG A 199 7.15 -6.07 11.36
N GLN A 200 7.39 -5.70 12.62
CA GLN A 200 6.35 -5.76 13.64
C GLN A 200 5.11 -5.02 13.11
N PRO A 201 3.88 -5.58 13.24
CA PRO A 201 2.69 -4.81 12.95
C PRO A 201 2.70 -3.58 13.85
N GLU A 202 2.82 -2.38 13.26
CA GLU A 202 2.64 -1.14 13.99
C GLU A 202 1.24 -1.20 14.60
N GLY A 203 1.20 -1.51 15.90
CA GLY A 203 -0.01 -1.78 16.63
C GLY A 203 -0.87 -0.54 16.60
N ASN A 204 -1.90 -0.55 15.76
CA ASN A 204 -3.08 0.25 16.06
C ASN A 204 -3.62 -0.30 17.39
N ARG A 205 -3.65 0.53 18.44
CA ARG A 205 -4.01 0.17 19.83
C ARG A 205 -5.31 -0.65 19.98
N ASN A 206 -6.14 -0.71 18.95
CA ASN A 206 -7.43 -1.40 18.94
C ASN A 206 -7.35 -2.88 18.50
N TYR A 207 -6.19 -3.40 18.04
CA TYR A 207 -6.06 -4.78 17.59
C TYR A 207 -4.73 -5.40 18.00
N ASN A 208 -4.76 -6.35 18.94
CA ASN A 208 -3.58 -7.12 19.33
C ASN A 208 -3.34 -8.25 18.30
N SER A 209 -2.74 -7.87 17.16
CA SER A 209 -2.44 -8.78 16.05
C SER A 209 -1.61 -9.99 16.48
N SER A 210 -0.63 -9.78 17.37
CA SER A 210 0.20 -10.87 17.89
C SER A 210 -0.64 -11.88 18.65
N LEU A 211 -1.50 -11.43 19.57
CA LEU A 211 -2.37 -12.33 20.34
C LEU A 211 -3.36 -13.06 19.44
N TYR A 212 -3.96 -12.38 18.47
CA TYR A 212 -4.85 -13.01 17.50
C TYR A 212 -4.13 -14.14 16.75
N TRP A 213 -2.94 -13.87 16.20
CA TRP A 213 -2.21 -14.86 15.42
C TRP A 213 -1.68 -16.01 16.28
N THR A 214 -1.34 -15.79 17.56
CA THR A 214 -0.92 -16.88 18.44
C THR A 214 -2.08 -17.72 18.97
N THR A 215 -3.28 -17.16 19.10
CA THR A 215 -4.44 -17.86 19.72
C THR A 215 -5.47 -18.36 18.73
N VAL A 216 -5.70 -17.65 17.63
CA VAL A 216 -6.75 -17.93 16.65
C VAL A 216 -6.16 -18.25 15.28
N GLY A 217 -5.15 -17.50 14.85
CA GLY A 217 -4.55 -17.68 13.52
C GLY A 217 -3.58 -18.86 13.41
N ARG A 218 -2.93 -19.25 14.52
CA ARG A 218 -1.92 -20.32 14.56
C ARG A 218 -2.44 -21.66 14.03
N PRO A 219 -3.64 -22.14 14.42
CA PRO A 219 -4.22 -23.35 13.83
C PRO A 219 -4.31 -23.33 12.30
N LEU A 220 -4.59 -22.18 11.67
CA LEU A 220 -4.63 -22.07 10.20
C LEU A 220 -3.24 -22.30 9.58
N ILE A 221 -2.20 -21.82 10.25
CA ILE A 221 -0.82 -22.00 9.80
C ILE A 221 -0.36 -23.44 10.03
N ASP A 222 -0.67 -24.04 11.18
CA ASP A 222 -0.33 -25.44 11.46
C ASP A 222 -1.05 -26.38 10.47
N ASP A 223 -2.30 -26.09 10.14
CA ASP A 223 -3.07 -26.76 9.08
C ASP A 223 -2.39 -26.64 7.70
N ALA A 224 -1.94 -25.42 7.35
CA ALA A 224 -1.26 -25.16 6.08
C ALA A 224 0.07 -25.93 6.00
N LEU A 225 0.85 -25.93 7.09
CA LEU A 225 2.11 -26.68 7.21
C LEU A 225 1.91 -28.19 7.12
N ALA A 226 0.86 -28.73 7.77
CA ALA A 226 0.58 -30.15 7.76
C ALA A 226 0.10 -30.67 6.40
N ARG A 227 -0.67 -29.87 5.66
CA ARG A 227 -1.24 -30.27 4.35
C ARG A 227 -0.37 -29.92 3.16
N GLY A 228 0.46 -28.89 3.26
CA GLY A 228 1.10 -28.27 2.10
C GLY A 228 0.06 -27.68 1.13
N GLY A 229 0.41 -27.63 -0.16
CA GLY A 229 -0.47 -27.16 -1.23
C GLY A 229 0.09 -25.94 -1.98
N PHE A 230 -0.78 -25.17 -2.62
CA PHE A 230 -0.39 -24.06 -3.51
C PHE A 230 0.55 -23.04 -2.87
N TRP A 231 0.41 -22.77 -1.58
CA TRP A 231 1.32 -21.85 -0.87
C TRP A 231 2.79 -22.31 -0.92
N THR A 232 3.05 -23.62 -1.02
CA THR A 232 4.41 -24.20 -1.11
C THR A 232 5.06 -23.98 -2.47
N ASP A 233 4.29 -23.65 -3.51
CA ASP A 233 4.84 -23.20 -4.81
C ASP A 233 5.38 -21.77 -4.71
N VAL A 234 4.92 -21.01 -3.71
CA VAL A 234 5.26 -19.59 -3.53
C VAL A 234 6.31 -19.39 -2.44
N PHE A 235 6.17 -20.13 -1.35
CA PHE A 235 6.98 -20.02 -0.17
C PHE A 235 7.77 -21.30 0.09
N ASP A 236 8.97 -21.13 0.62
CA ASP A 236 9.81 -22.23 1.11
C ASP A 236 9.21 -22.77 2.43
N PRO A 237 8.76 -24.03 2.48
CA PRO A 237 8.10 -24.60 3.66
C PRO A 237 8.99 -24.58 4.92
N ASP A 238 10.29 -24.87 4.76
CA ASP A 238 11.24 -24.94 5.88
C ASP A 238 11.48 -23.55 6.47
N LEU A 239 11.44 -22.51 5.63
CA LEU A 239 11.52 -21.12 6.08
C LEU A 239 10.19 -20.64 6.68
N VAL A 240 9.05 -21.04 6.12
CA VAL A 240 7.73 -20.70 6.68
C VAL A 240 7.58 -21.26 8.09
N GLU A 241 7.92 -22.52 8.34
CA GLU A 241 7.83 -23.12 9.68
C GLU A 241 8.58 -22.27 10.74
N LYS A 242 9.73 -21.71 10.36
CA LYS A 242 10.59 -20.90 11.24
C LYS A 242 10.20 -19.43 11.31
N GLN A 243 9.58 -18.89 10.26
CA GLN A 243 9.45 -17.44 10.05
C GLN A 243 8.04 -16.95 9.67
N TRP A 244 7.02 -17.81 9.69
CA TRP A 244 5.64 -17.43 9.39
C TRP A 244 5.13 -16.19 10.15
N PRO A 245 5.55 -15.87 11.41
CA PRO A 245 5.09 -14.66 12.08
C PRO A 245 5.51 -13.36 11.38
N ALA A 246 6.46 -13.41 10.45
CA ALA A 246 6.87 -12.27 9.63
C ALA A 246 5.84 -11.86 8.58
N ALA A 247 4.99 -12.80 8.14
CA ALA A 247 3.94 -12.59 7.15
C ALA A 247 2.83 -13.65 7.28
N PRO A 248 2.10 -13.68 8.42
CA PRO A 248 1.16 -14.75 8.73
C PRO A 248 -0.10 -14.70 7.84
N ASP A 249 -0.55 -13.49 7.50
CA ASP A 249 -1.69 -13.26 6.60
C ASP A 249 -1.42 -13.87 5.21
N ASP A 250 -0.22 -13.67 4.67
CA ASP A 250 0.16 -14.13 3.33
C ASP A 250 0.12 -15.66 3.21
N VAL A 251 0.61 -16.38 4.23
CA VAL A 251 0.59 -17.86 4.27
C VAL A 251 -0.84 -18.37 4.34
N ALA A 252 -1.64 -17.84 5.28
CA ALA A 252 -3.03 -18.26 5.44
C ALA A 252 -3.88 -17.96 4.19
N LEU A 253 -3.68 -16.80 3.56
CA LEU A 253 -4.40 -16.43 2.34
C LEU A 253 -4.09 -17.38 1.19
N LEU A 254 -2.83 -17.75 0.98
CA LEU A 254 -2.45 -18.67 -0.09
C LEU A 254 -2.92 -20.12 0.16
N ASP A 255 -2.93 -20.60 1.42
CA ASP A 255 -3.50 -21.91 1.77
C ASP A 255 -5.01 -21.96 1.48
N LEU A 256 -5.73 -20.87 1.80
CA LEU A 256 -7.18 -20.82 1.64
C LEU A 256 -7.63 -20.51 0.20
N LEU A 257 -6.77 -19.90 -0.62
CA LEU A 257 -7.12 -19.41 -1.96
C LEU A 257 -7.79 -20.47 -2.87
N PRO A 258 -7.25 -21.71 -3.01
CA PRO A 258 -7.88 -22.72 -3.86
C PRO A 258 -9.33 -23.03 -3.46
N ARG A 259 -9.62 -23.10 -2.15
CA ARG A 259 -10.96 -23.41 -1.63
C ARG A 259 -11.99 -22.32 -1.92
N VAL A 260 -11.52 -21.08 -2.05
CA VAL A 260 -12.38 -19.94 -2.39
C VAL A 260 -12.66 -19.92 -3.89
N MET A 261 -11.72 -20.39 -4.72
CA MET A 261 -11.87 -20.41 -6.17
C MET A 261 -12.72 -21.58 -6.70
N GLU A 262 -12.89 -22.65 -5.93
CA GLU A 262 -13.70 -23.82 -6.29
C GLU A 262 -15.20 -23.69 -5.95
N ARG A 263 -15.64 -22.52 -5.44
CA ARG A 263 -17.04 -22.21 -5.14
C ARG A 263 -17.66 -21.34 -6.22
#